data_AF-A0AAD2FX20-F1
#
_entry.id   AF-A0AAD2FX20-F1
#
_cell.length_a   1.000
_cell.length_b   1.000
_cell.length_c   1.000
_cell.angle_alpha   90.00
_cell.angle_beta   90.00
_cell.angle_gamma   90.00
#
_symmetry.space_group_name_H-M   'P 1'
#
loop_
_entity.id
_entity.type
_entity.pdbx_description
1 polymer ?
#
loop_
_entity_poly.entity_id
_entity_poly.type
_entity_poly.pdbx_seq_one_letter_code
_entity_poly.pdbx_strand_id
1 'polypeptide(L)'
;MTSPNRTQNKMLLPAVVEMEEPLLDTRKATNEDENSENKKVRLHGAVIGFLTQLINISGTAVITYRWGPNADLFAEHASILDHAMHLFVSMASQVDLFLYLVMWLGLTAALTDRGIEMWQQFLGGPHSARSIFVMGVQFYAGVVIGSFLSWFSLDFALGLPAPVYPMVSVLFFGLVISYSMVWCFDMEDNPDEREDACV
;
A
#
# COMPACT_ATOMS: atom_id res chain seq x y z
N MET A 1 -64.94 -18.16 -58.74
CA MET A 1 -63.90 -17.22 -58.30
C MET A 1 -63.26 -17.78 -57.05
N THR A 2 -62.13 -18.45 -57.24
CA THR A 2 -61.36 -19.21 -56.24
C THR A 2 -60.30 -18.30 -55.63
N SER A 3 -60.36 -18.10 -54.31
CA SER A 3 -59.40 -17.28 -53.54
C SER A 3 -58.33 -18.19 -52.91
N PRO A 4 -57.06 -17.75 -52.83
CA PRO A 4 -55.93 -18.65 -52.68
C PRO A 4 -55.55 -18.97 -51.22
N ASN A 5 -54.86 -20.11 -51.12
CA ASN A 5 -54.29 -20.77 -49.96
C ASN A 5 -53.42 -19.84 -49.09
N ARG A 6 -53.67 -19.83 -47.78
CA ARG A 6 -52.88 -19.13 -46.77
C ARG A 6 -51.88 -20.11 -46.15
N THR A 7 -50.63 -20.04 -46.59
CA THR A 7 -49.52 -20.83 -46.07
C THR A 7 -49.18 -20.39 -44.64
N GLN A 8 -49.41 -21.25 -43.65
CA GLN A 8 -48.95 -21.04 -42.27
C GLN A 8 -47.44 -21.27 -42.19
N ASN A 9 -46.66 -20.19 -42.14
CA ASN A 9 -45.27 -20.25 -41.71
C ASN A 9 -45.23 -20.45 -40.19
N LYS A 10 -44.92 -21.68 -39.78
CA LYS A 10 -44.65 -22.06 -38.40
C LYS A 10 -43.26 -21.52 -38.04
N MET A 11 -43.20 -20.34 -37.43
CA MET A 11 -41.98 -19.81 -36.81
C MET A 11 -41.57 -20.75 -35.67
N LEU A 12 -40.53 -21.55 -35.91
CA LEU A 12 -39.79 -22.25 -34.87
C LEU A 12 -39.01 -21.19 -34.09
N LEU A 13 -39.46 -20.91 -32.86
CA LEU A 13 -38.66 -20.18 -31.90
C LEU A 13 -37.36 -20.96 -31.66
N PRO A 14 -36.17 -20.34 -31.82
CA PRO A 14 -34.93 -20.96 -31.43
C PRO A 14 -34.98 -21.24 -29.92
N ALA A 15 -34.63 -22.48 -29.55
CA ALA A 15 -34.48 -22.86 -28.16
C ALA A 15 -33.50 -21.89 -27.49
N VAL A 16 -33.99 -21.16 -26.50
CA VAL A 16 -33.17 -20.42 -25.54
C VAL A 16 -32.41 -21.49 -24.77
N VAL A 17 -31.18 -21.75 -25.22
CA VAL A 17 -30.21 -22.49 -24.42
C VAL A 17 -29.78 -21.52 -23.33
N GLU A 18 -30.36 -21.66 -22.14
CA GLU A 18 -29.85 -21.05 -20.90
C GLU A 18 -28.41 -21.56 -20.72
N MET A 19 -27.47 -20.72 -21.14
CA MET A 19 -26.04 -20.90 -20.96
C MET A 19 -25.61 -20.00 -19.78
N GLU A 20 -26.30 -20.12 -18.65
CA GLU A 20 -25.82 -19.62 -17.37
C GLU A 20 -24.89 -20.69 -16.78
N GLU A 21 -23.83 -20.26 -16.08
CA GLU A 21 -22.84 -21.08 -15.32
C GLU A 21 -21.48 -21.38 -15.97
N PRO A 22 -20.79 -20.35 -16.51
CA PRO A 22 -19.33 -20.29 -16.28
C PRO A 22 -18.85 -19.00 -15.55
N LEU A 23 -19.71 -17.99 -15.34
CA LEU A 23 -19.30 -16.69 -14.78
C LEU A 23 -18.97 -16.71 -13.27
N LEU A 24 -19.54 -17.64 -12.51
CA LEU A 24 -19.35 -17.68 -11.06
C LEU A 24 -17.93 -18.14 -10.67
N ASP A 25 -17.37 -19.10 -11.41
CA ASP A 25 -16.04 -19.64 -11.14
C ASP A 25 -14.93 -18.66 -11.50
N THR A 26 -15.09 -17.87 -12.58
CA THR A 26 -14.09 -16.86 -12.96
C THR A 26 -14.00 -15.74 -11.93
N ARG A 27 -15.13 -15.26 -11.40
CA ARG A 27 -15.14 -14.18 -10.39
C ARG A 27 -14.49 -14.59 -9.08
N LYS A 28 -14.64 -15.86 -8.68
CA LYS A 28 -14.01 -16.37 -7.47
C LYS A 28 -12.48 -16.44 -7.60
N ALA A 29 -11.99 -16.89 -8.75
CA ALA A 29 -10.55 -16.94 -9.03
C ALA A 29 -9.91 -15.53 -8.99
N THR A 30 -10.53 -14.54 -9.63
CA THR A 30 -10.01 -13.15 -9.64
C THR A 30 -9.89 -12.54 -8.24
N ASN A 31 -10.89 -12.76 -7.37
CA ASN A 31 -10.87 -12.25 -6.00
C ASN A 31 -9.77 -12.89 -5.12
N GLU A 32 -9.47 -14.18 -5.34
CA GLU A 32 -8.42 -14.88 -4.59
C GLU A 32 -7.02 -14.37 -4.97
N ASP A 33 -6.79 -14.11 -6.26
CA ASP A 33 -5.53 -13.56 -6.76
C ASP A 33 -5.28 -12.13 -6.24
N GLU A 34 -6.30 -11.26 -6.27
CA GLU A 34 -6.19 -9.88 -5.77
C GLU A 34 -5.89 -9.84 -4.27
N ASN A 35 -6.51 -10.71 -3.48
CA ASN A 35 -6.24 -10.81 -2.04
C ASN A 35 -4.81 -11.32 -1.77
N SER A 36 -4.30 -12.22 -2.60
CA SER A 36 -2.92 -12.72 -2.51
C SER A 36 -1.90 -11.62 -2.78
N GLU A 37 -2.13 -10.81 -3.82
CA GLU A 37 -1.27 -9.68 -4.18
C GLU A 37 -1.27 -8.60 -3.09
N ASN A 38 -2.44 -8.21 -2.61
CA ASN A 38 -2.57 -7.22 -1.53
C ASN A 38 -1.83 -7.65 -0.25
N LYS A 39 -1.86 -8.95 0.11
CA LYS A 39 -1.09 -9.48 1.25
C LYS A 39 0.41 -9.37 1.03
N LYS A 40 0.91 -9.64 -0.19
CA LYS A 40 2.34 -9.51 -0.53
C LYS A 40 2.78 -8.05 -0.44
N VAL A 41 2.00 -7.12 -0.98
CA VAL A 41 2.29 -5.69 -0.95
C VAL A 41 2.33 -5.18 0.50
N ARG A 42 1.33 -5.56 1.31
CA ARG A 42 1.31 -5.23 2.74
C ARG A 42 2.53 -5.78 3.49
N LEU A 43 2.93 -7.03 3.19
CA LEU A 43 4.13 -7.63 3.79
C LEU A 43 5.40 -6.87 3.38
N HIS A 44 5.54 -6.48 2.12
CA HIS A 44 6.67 -5.64 1.67
C HIS A 44 6.70 -4.31 2.40
N GLY A 45 5.55 -3.66 2.53
CA GLY A 45 5.40 -2.44 3.34
C GLY A 45 5.87 -2.67 4.77
N ALA A 46 5.44 -3.75 5.41
CA ALA A 46 5.84 -4.08 6.78
C ALA A 46 7.35 -4.33 6.94
N VAL A 47 7.97 -5.03 5.99
CA VAL A 47 9.42 -5.23 6.01
C VAL A 47 10.16 -3.89 5.87
N ILE A 48 9.73 -3.04 4.93
CA ILE A 48 10.33 -1.72 4.71
C ILE A 48 10.17 -0.85 5.95
N GLY A 49 8.94 -0.72 6.48
CA GLY A 49 8.68 0.07 7.68
C GLY A 49 9.47 -0.40 8.90
N PHE A 50 9.63 -1.71 9.06
CA PHE A 50 10.44 -2.29 10.12
C PHE A 50 11.92 -1.89 10.00
N LEU A 51 12.51 -2.06 8.81
CA LEU A 51 13.91 -1.75 8.54
C LEU A 51 14.20 -0.25 8.70
N THR A 52 13.34 0.59 8.13
CA THR A 52 13.46 2.04 8.22
C THR A 52 13.42 2.51 9.66
N GLN A 53 12.48 2.00 10.46
CA GLN A 53 12.38 2.37 11.87
C GLN A 53 13.56 1.84 12.69
N LEU A 54 14.08 0.65 12.36
CA LEU A 54 15.25 0.08 13.02
C LEU A 54 16.48 0.97 12.80
N ILE A 55 16.67 1.45 11.57
CA ILE A 55 17.73 2.39 11.20
C ILE A 55 17.56 3.73 11.93
N ASN A 56 16.34 4.26 11.98
CA ASN A 56 16.08 5.56 12.60
C ASN A 56 16.28 5.51 14.14
N ILE A 57 15.77 4.48 14.81
CA ILE A 57 15.94 4.32 16.27
C ILE A 57 17.39 4.01 16.62
N SER A 58 18.04 3.10 15.91
CA SER A 58 19.47 2.80 16.15
C SER A 58 20.30 4.06 15.97
N GLY A 59 20.02 4.86 14.93
CA GLY A 59 20.64 6.14 14.73
C GLY A 59 20.45 7.13 15.88
N THR A 60 19.20 7.31 16.31
CA THR A 60 18.86 8.20 17.43
C THR A 60 19.49 7.74 18.74
N ALA A 61 19.54 6.42 18.98
CA ALA A 61 20.17 5.84 20.17
C ALA A 61 21.68 6.11 20.18
N VAL A 62 22.38 5.92 19.06
CA VAL A 62 23.80 6.24 18.95
C VAL A 62 24.02 7.74 19.19
N ILE A 63 23.21 8.62 18.58
CA ILE A 63 23.28 10.07 18.80
C ILE A 63 23.13 10.42 20.28
N THR A 64 22.09 9.89 20.92
CA THR A 64 21.73 10.24 22.30
C THR A 64 22.73 9.70 23.33
N TYR A 65 23.17 8.44 23.18
CA TYR A 65 24.08 7.82 24.16
C TYR A 65 25.52 8.29 24.01
N ARG A 66 25.95 8.61 22.79
CA ARG A 66 27.36 8.92 22.50
C ARG A 66 27.65 10.42 22.46
N TRP A 67 26.65 11.25 22.11
CA TRP A 67 26.80 12.70 21.99
C TRP A 67 25.78 13.53 22.81
N GLY A 68 24.99 12.88 23.67
CA GLY A 68 24.10 13.56 24.61
C GLY A 68 24.84 14.17 25.82
N PRO A 69 24.13 14.55 26.90
CA PRO A 69 24.74 15.14 28.11
C PRO A 69 25.76 14.26 28.85
N ASN A 70 25.95 13.00 28.41
CA ASN A 70 27.02 12.09 28.88
C ASN A 70 28.22 12.03 27.91
N ALA A 71 28.26 12.88 26.87
CA ALA A 71 29.31 12.87 25.84
C ALA A 71 30.71 13.07 26.40
N ASP A 72 30.83 13.78 27.52
CA ASP A 72 32.10 14.07 28.19
C ASP A 72 32.85 12.78 28.60
N LEU A 73 32.13 11.67 28.85
CA LEU A 73 32.70 10.36 29.17
C LEU A 73 33.29 9.62 27.94
N PHE A 74 32.87 9.98 26.72
CA PHE A 74 33.29 9.32 25.48
C PHE A 74 34.12 10.22 24.56
N ALA A 75 34.16 11.53 24.83
CA ALA A 75 34.92 12.53 24.06
C ALA A 75 36.43 12.22 24.02
N GLU A 76 36.98 11.55 25.04
CA GLU A 76 38.41 11.20 25.11
C GLU A 76 38.80 10.04 24.16
N HIS A 77 37.82 9.30 23.63
CA HIS A 77 38.01 8.16 22.72
C HIS A 77 37.14 8.25 21.45
N ALA A 78 36.80 9.47 21.00
CA ALA A 78 36.06 9.70 19.76
C ALA A 78 36.92 9.30 18.53
N SER A 79 36.94 8.01 18.22
CA SER A 79 37.63 7.45 17.05
C SER A 79 36.99 7.96 15.74
N ILE A 80 37.74 7.91 14.63
CA ILE A 80 37.25 8.21 13.27
C ILE A 80 35.97 7.42 12.93
N LEU A 81 35.87 6.19 13.45
CA LEU A 81 34.69 5.33 13.27
C LEU A 81 33.41 5.99 13.81
N ASP A 82 33.54 6.79 14.86
CA ASP A 82 32.40 7.43 15.51
C ASP A 82 31.80 8.56 14.65
N HIS A 83 32.67 9.40 14.11
CA HIS A 83 32.28 10.44 13.15
C HIS A 83 31.67 9.84 11.88
N ALA A 84 32.23 8.71 11.41
CA ALA A 84 31.69 7.99 10.27
C ALA A 84 30.28 7.42 10.57
N MET A 85 30.06 6.85 11.75
CA MET A 85 28.72 6.36 12.16
C MET A 85 27.71 7.51 12.29
N HIS A 86 28.11 8.65 12.87
CA HIS A 86 27.23 9.82 12.96
C HIS A 86 26.78 10.29 11.58
N LEU A 87 27.73 10.43 10.64
CA LEU A 87 27.42 10.84 9.28
C LEU A 87 26.47 9.84 8.61
N PHE A 88 26.75 8.55 8.73
CA PHE A 88 25.91 7.51 8.16
C PHE A 88 24.48 7.56 8.71
N VAL A 89 24.34 7.64 10.04
CA VAL A 89 23.05 7.75 10.73
C VAL A 89 22.29 8.99 10.30
N SER A 90 22.95 10.14 10.25
CA SER A 90 22.34 11.40 9.83
C SER A 90 21.84 11.32 8.39
N MET A 91 22.62 10.72 7.49
CA MET A 91 22.20 10.51 6.10
C MET A 91 21.04 9.53 6.02
N ALA A 92 21.08 8.44 6.78
CA ALA A 92 20.01 7.44 6.79
C ALA A 92 18.68 8.00 7.32
N SER A 93 18.72 8.85 8.36
CA SER A 93 17.54 9.56 8.87
C SER A 93 16.95 10.55 7.84
N GLN A 94 17.79 11.24 7.07
CA GLN A 94 17.31 12.08 5.96
C GLN A 94 16.68 11.26 4.84
N VAL A 95 17.23 10.08 4.54
CA VAL A 95 16.64 9.15 3.57
C VAL A 95 15.27 8.67 4.02
N ASP A 96 15.07 8.37 5.30
CA ASP A 96 13.76 8.00 5.86
C ASP A 96 12.71 9.10 5.60
N LEU A 97 13.01 10.34 5.99
CA LEU A 97 12.10 11.47 5.76
C LEU A 97 11.81 11.69 4.26
N PHE A 98 12.82 11.53 3.42
CA PHE A 98 12.67 11.63 1.97
C PHE A 98 11.77 10.51 1.41
N LEU A 99 11.98 9.27 1.82
CA LEU A 99 11.16 8.13 1.41
C LEU A 99 9.71 8.30 1.86
N TYR A 100 9.50 8.79 3.08
CA TYR A 100 8.17 9.10 3.59
C TYR A 100 7.46 10.16 2.74
N LEU A 101 8.17 11.23 2.37
CA LEU A 101 7.65 12.28 1.49
C LEU A 101 7.33 11.74 0.10
N VAL A 102 8.22 10.94 -0.50
CA VAL A 102 7.99 10.32 -1.82
C VAL A 102 6.78 9.40 -1.79
N MET A 103 6.63 8.58 -0.74
CA MET A 103 5.46 7.73 -0.55
C MET A 103 4.16 8.56 -0.48
N TRP A 104 4.16 9.65 0.29
CA TRP A 104 3.02 10.56 0.38
C TRP A 104 2.69 11.23 -0.95
N LEU A 105 3.70 11.72 -1.66
CA LEU A 105 3.52 12.32 -2.99
C LEU A 105 3.01 11.28 -3.99
N GLY A 106 3.50 10.05 -3.94
CA GLY A 106 3.03 8.95 -4.78
C GLY A 106 1.56 8.59 -4.52
N LEU A 107 1.16 8.50 -3.24
CA LEU A 107 -0.23 8.26 -2.85
C LEU A 107 -1.14 9.42 -3.27
N THR A 108 -0.68 10.66 -3.10
CA THR A 108 -1.44 11.86 -3.51
C THR A 108 -1.56 11.95 -5.02
N ALA A 109 -0.50 11.59 -5.76
CA ALA A 109 -0.54 11.52 -7.21
C ALA A 109 -1.55 10.48 -7.69
N ALA A 110 -1.71 9.35 -6.99
CA ALA A 110 -2.73 8.34 -7.32
C ALA A 110 -4.17 8.85 -7.22
N LEU A 111 -4.41 10.00 -6.58
CA LEU A 111 -5.71 10.69 -6.56
C LEU A 111 -5.94 11.58 -7.80
N THR A 112 -4.99 11.63 -8.74
CA THR A 112 -5.06 12.47 -9.94
C THR A 112 -4.95 11.64 -11.21
N ASP A 113 -5.63 12.04 -12.28
CA ASP A 113 -5.61 11.32 -13.57
C ASP A 113 -4.18 11.13 -14.11
N ARG A 114 -3.37 12.20 -14.07
CA ARG A 114 -1.95 12.14 -14.49
C ARG A 114 -1.11 11.20 -13.63
N GLY A 115 -1.38 11.15 -12.33
CA GLY A 115 -0.64 10.25 -11.46
C GLY A 115 -1.06 8.79 -11.66
N ILE A 116 -2.32 8.52 -11.99
CA ILE A 116 -2.79 7.17 -12.37
C ILE A 116 -2.05 6.69 -13.63
N GLU A 117 -1.94 7.53 -14.66
CA GLU A 117 -1.18 7.19 -15.88
C GLU A 117 0.29 6.87 -15.57
N MET A 118 0.94 7.67 -14.72
CA MET A 118 2.31 7.44 -14.27
C MET A 118 2.44 6.09 -13.53
N TRP A 119 1.50 5.77 -12.64
CA TRP A 119 1.49 4.50 -11.91
C TRP A 119 1.24 3.30 -12.84
N GLN A 120 0.36 3.43 -13.82
CA GLN A 120 0.13 2.37 -14.82
C GLN A 120 1.40 2.09 -15.64
N GLN A 121 2.14 3.13 -16.03
CA GLN A 121 3.45 2.96 -16.68
C GLN A 121 4.46 2.26 -15.77
N PHE A 122 4.49 2.62 -14.49
CA PHE A 122 5.42 2.04 -13.52
C PHE A 122 5.10 0.57 -13.21
N LEU A 123 3.83 0.22 -13.08
CA LEU A 123 3.37 -1.15 -12.80
C LEU A 123 3.36 -2.04 -14.04
N GLY A 124 3.52 -1.46 -15.24
CA GLY A 124 3.65 -2.21 -16.50
C GLY A 124 2.34 -2.83 -16.98
N GLY A 125 1.19 -2.26 -16.62
CA GLY A 125 -0.11 -2.83 -16.99
C GLY A 125 -1.31 -1.90 -16.72
N PRO A 126 -2.46 -2.20 -17.33
CA PRO A 126 -3.71 -1.47 -17.09
C PRO A 126 -4.28 -1.86 -15.73
N HIS A 127 -3.94 -1.10 -14.69
CA HIS A 127 -4.58 -1.20 -13.38
C HIS A 127 -5.68 -0.14 -13.24
N SER A 128 -6.79 -0.48 -12.59
CA SER A 128 -7.80 0.52 -12.25
C SER A 128 -7.25 1.50 -11.21
N ALA A 129 -7.75 2.73 -11.22
CA ALA A 129 -7.37 3.76 -10.23
C ALA A 129 -7.60 3.25 -8.81
N ARG A 130 -8.73 2.57 -8.59
CA ARG A 130 -9.08 1.93 -7.33
C ARG A 130 -8.06 0.88 -6.91
N SER A 131 -7.63 0.00 -7.81
CA SER A 131 -6.64 -1.04 -7.52
C SER A 131 -5.30 -0.43 -7.08
N ILE A 132 -4.81 0.58 -7.81
CA ILE A 132 -3.56 1.31 -7.47
C ILE A 132 -3.69 1.98 -6.10
N PHE A 133 -4.83 2.61 -5.83
CA PHE A 133 -5.09 3.26 -4.55
C PHE A 133 -5.13 2.27 -3.38
N VAL A 134 -5.89 1.17 -3.53
CA VAL A 134 -5.97 0.10 -2.51
C VAL A 134 -4.60 -0.51 -2.26
N MET A 135 -3.83 -0.77 -3.32
CA MET A 135 -2.46 -1.27 -3.21
C MET A 135 -1.57 -0.31 -2.41
N GLY A 136 -1.65 1.00 -2.70
CA GLY A 136 -0.94 2.04 -1.96
C GLY A 136 -1.32 2.12 -0.47
N VAL A 137 -2.61 2.02 -0.16
CA VAL A 137 -3.09 2.00 1.23
C VAL A 137 -2.63 0.73 1.97
N GLN A 138 -2.70 -0.44 1.34
CA GLN A 138 -2.22 -1.70 1.96
C GLN A 138 -0.72 -1.68 2.18
N PHE A 139 0.05 -1.11 1.26
CA PHE A 139 1.48 -0.87 1.43
C PHE A 139 1.74 0.02 2.64
N TYR A 140 1.06 1.18 2.72
CA TYR A 140 1.19 2.12 3.83
C TYR A 140 0.81 1.50 5.18
N ALA A 141 -0.31 0.78 5.25
CA ALA A 141 -0.71 0.05 6.45
C ALA A 141 0.36 -0.96 6.88
N GLY A 142 0.97 -1.65 5.91
CA GLY A 142 2.15 -2.48 6.10
C GLY A 142 3.27 -1.71 6.77
N VAL A 143 3.71 -0.60 6.18
CA VAL A 143 4.79 0.27 6.70
C VAL A 143 4.54 0.64 8.17
N VAL A 144 3.33 1.12 8.49
CA VAL A 144 2.97 1.51 9.87
C VAL A 144 3.08 0.33 10.85
N ILE A 145 2.59 -0.85 10.47
CA ILE A 145 2.70 -2.08 11.29
C ILE A 145 4.18 -2.46 11.48
N GLY A 146 4.96 -2.44 10.40
CA GLY A 146 6.39 -2.74 10.42
C GLY A 146 7.17 -1.84 11.36
N SER A 147 6.96 -0.52 11.25
CA SER A 147 7.59 0.48 12.11
C SER A 147 7.22 0.27 13.57
N PHE A 148 5.94 -0.01 13.87
CA PHE A 148 5.51 -0.33 15.23
C PHE A 148 6.21 -1.58 15.78
N LEU A 149 6.30 -2.66 14.99
CA LEU A 149 6.97 -3.89 15.41
C LEU A 149 8.46 -3.68 15.68
N SER A 150 9.14 -2.87 14.86
CA SER A 150 10.55 -2.52 15.05
C SER A 150 10.77 -1.77 16.35
N TRP A 151 9.94 -0.74 16.56
CA TRP A 151 9.97 0.06 17.78
C TRP A 151 9.70 -0.81 19.02
N PHE A 152 8.64 -1.63 19.00
CA PHE A 152 8.30 -2.53 20.10
C PHE A 152 9.40 -3.55 20.39
N SER A 153 10.01 -4.12 19.35
CA SER A 153 11.10 -5.09 19.49
C SER A 153 12.32 -4.47 20.14
N LEU A 154 12.64 -3.22 19.80
CA LEU A 154 13.75 -2.49 20.40
C LEU A 154 13.50 -2.14 21.86
N ASP A 155 12.31 -1.65 22.19
CA ASP A 155 11.96 -1.35 23.58
C ASP A 155 11.96 -2.60 24.46
N PHE A 156 11.44 -3.71 23.94
CA PHE A 156 11.53 -5.00 24.59
C PHE A 156 12.97 -5.48 24.77
N ALA A 157 13.80 -5.37 23.73
CA ALA A 157 15.20 -5.79 23.77
C ALA A 157 16.05 -4.94 24.73
N LEU A 158 15.74 -3.65 24.87
CA LEU A 158 16.44 -2.72 25.76
C LEU A 158 15.86 -2.71 27.18
N GLY A 159 14.74 -3.41 27.42
CA GLY A 159 14.04 -3.41 28.71
C GLY A 159 13.51 -2.04 29.12
N LEU A 160 13.23 -1.16 28.14
CA LEU A 160 12.71 0.18 28.41
C LEU A 160 11.23 0.10 28.78
N PRO A 161 10.74 0.95 29.70
CA PRO A 161 9.33 1.04 30.00
C PRO A 161 8.60 1.67 28.80
N ALA A 162 8.19 0.83 27.85
CA ALA A 162 7.50 1.26 26.65
C ALA A 162 6.19 1.97 27.02
N PRO A 163 5.93 3.19 26.50
CA PRO A 163 4.62 3.82 26.63
C PRO A 163 3.63 3.17 25.66
N VAL A 164 3.24 1.93 25.95
CA VAL A 164 2.42 1.06 25.08
C VAL A 164 1.09 1.72 24.69
N TYR A 165 0.42 2.38 25.63
CA TYR A 165 -0.91 2.99 25.40
C TYR A 165 -0.93 4.04 24.28
N PRO A 166 -0.11 5.12 24.32
CA PRO A 166 -0.10 6.08 23.23
C PRO A 166 0.33 5.46 21.90
N MET A 167 1.19 4.44 21.92
CA MET A 167 1.67 3.80 20.69
C MET A 167 0.62 2.94 20.02
N VAL A 168 -0.06 2.08 20.79
CA VAL A 168 -1.18 1.29 20.28
C VAL A 168 -2.31 2.22 19.80
N SER A 169 -2.51 3.37 20.47
CA SER A 169 -3.47 4.38 20.03
C SER A 169 -3.10 4.98 18.67
N VAL A 170 -1.85 5.41 18.49
CA VAL A 170 -1.37 5.96 17.20
C VAL A 170 -1.46 4.92 16.08
N LEU A 171 -1.07 3.67 16.35
CA LEU A 171 -1.21 2.57 15.39
C LEU A 171 -2.69 2.36 15.02
N PHE A 172 -3.56 2.29 16.02
CA PHE A 172 -4.99 2.09 15.81
C PHE A 172 -5.59 3.20 14.96
N PHE A 173 -5.42 4.47 15.35
CA PHE A 173 -5.95 5.60 14.60
C PHE A 173 -5.33 5.71 13.20
N GLY A 174 -4.04 5.43 13.06
CA GLY A 174 -3.37 5.39 11.76
C GLY A 174 -4.02 4.37 10.82
N LEU A 175 -4.22 3.14 11.29
CA LEU A 175 -4.89 2.09 10.50
C LEU A 175 -6.36 2.44 10.21
N VAL A 176 -7.10 2.97 11.18
CA VAL A 176 -8.49 3.40 10.97
C VAL A 176 -8.56 4.47 9.89
N ILE A 177 -7.71 5.49 9.94
CA ILE A 177 -7.67 6.56 8.94
C ILE A 177 -7.32 5.99 7.57
N SER A 178 -6.27 5.15 7.47
CA SER A 178 -5.85 4.52 6.22
C SER A 178 -6.97 3.69 5.58
N TYR A 179 -7.65 2.83 6.35
CA TYR A 179 -8.75 2.03 5.82
C TYR A 179 -10.00 2.86 5.54
N SER A 180 -10.27 3.90 6.32
CA SER A 180 -11.38 4.83 6.06
C SER A 180 -11.20 5.56 4.72
N MET A 181 -9.97 5.87 4.32
CA MET A 181 -9.71 6.47 3.01
C MET A 181 -10.19 5.56 1.86
N VAL A 182 -9.99 4.25 1.96
CA VAL A 182 -10.48 3.28 0.95
C VAL A 182 -12.01 3.27 0.86
N TRP A 183 -12.70 3.51 1.97
CA TRP A 183 -14.17 3.60 1.99
C TRP A 183 -14.70 4.97 1.57
N CYS A 184 -13.98 6.05 1.88
CA CYS A 184 -14.41 7.41 1.56
C CYS A 184 -14.12 7.81 0.11
N PHE A 185 -13.04 7.30 -0.48
CA PHE A 185 -12.73 7.53 -1.89
C PHE A 185 -13.38 6.44 -2.74
N ASP A 186 -14.65 6.67 -3.08
CA ASP A 186 -15.34 5.88 -4.09
C ASP A 186 -14.81 6.28 -5.48
N MET A 187 -13.74 5.62 -5.92
CA MET A 187 -13.26 5.74 -7.28
C MET A 187 -14.11 4.84 -8.15
N GLU A 188 -15.07 5.44 -8.85
CA GLU A 188 -15.99 4.76 -9.75
C GLU A 188 -15.19 3.97 -10.80
N ASP A 189 -15.24 2.64 -10.71
CA ASP A 189 -14.71 1.75 -11.74
C ASP A 189 -15.71 1.79 -12.90
N ASN A 190 -15.59 2.77 -13.81
CA ASN A 190 -16.42 2.83 -15.01
C ASN A 190 -15.64 2.29 -16.22
N PRO A 191 -15.60 0.96 -16.44
CA PRO A 191 -14.90 0.36 -17.57
C PRO A 191 -15.62 0.63 -18.91
N ASP A 192 -16.92 0.92 -18.88
CA ASP A 192 -17.78 0.94 -20.07
C ASP A 192 -17.70 2.27 -20.85
N GLU A 193 -17.22 3.37 -20.25
CA GLU A 193 -17.10 4.66 -20.96
C GLU A 193 -15.87 4.75 -21.90
N ARG A 194 -14.94 3.78 -21.87
CA ARG A 194 -13.75 3.81 -22.76
C ARG A 194 -13.99 3.14 -24.11
N GLU A 195 -14.93 2.22 -24.24
CA GLU A 195 -15.18 1.55 -25.53
C GLU A 195 -15.89 2.48 -26.53
N ASP A 196 -16.65 3.46 -26.06
CA ASP A 196 -17.37 4.42 -26.92
C ASP A 196 -16.52 5.64 -27.33
N ALA A 197 -15.35 5.86 -26.72
CA ALA A 197 -14.47 6.99 -27.06
C ALA A 197 -13.57 6.73 -28.29
N CYS A 198 -13.60 5.54 -28.87
CA CYS A 198 -12.81 5.15 -30.05
C CYS A 198 -13.65 4.86 -31.31
N VAL A 199 -14.93 5.23 -31.34
CA VAL A 199 -15.79 5.13 -32.53
C VAL A 199 -15.99 6.48 -33.20
#